data_AF-A0A660NRM8-F1
#
_entry.id   AF-A0A660NRM8-F1
#
_cell.length_a   1.000
_cell.length_b   1.000
_cell.length_c   1.000
_cell.angle_alpha   90.00
_cell.angle_beta   90.00
_cell.angle_gamma   90.00
#
_symmetry.space_group_name_H-M   'P 1'
#
loop_
_entity.id
_entity.type
_entity.pdbx_description
1 polymer ?
#
loop_
_entity_poly.entity_id
_entity_poly.type
_entity_poly.pdbx_seq_one_letter_code
_entity_poly.pdbx_strand_id
1 'polypeptide(L)'
;MEATPAVEKSGLVGRIPVRNLWLLMFYASDLSHVCGKGPGGQENSPDDLPALVAGLLADAVEKRIRRALGVGYRQRAALTSRVRGRIDVLVTESHQLMARGQIACHFDELTVDTPHNRAVRLALEHAARLLVHGVPTDRLLRSGHQVQPGSITTERHAGLATRCRMLAGRMREMGVGVAPGIAQARMQLDGQRPGRNDGEDRLMVSAARLLLWMLLPAEHGGTMLLARVDRDEVWVRKLFEQAVGGFYRTALVPRGWQVRCGTRLGWQIEAVTPGMKSILPGMKTDIVLDHPSSGRRIVMDTKFTSIVKSGQYGGETLRSGYVYQIYAYLRSQVGQGDAMADTASGVMLHPAVGEMRDETVVIQGHAIRFVTVDLAASAADVRAQLLRCCDRFEKNRPPENSIPDGRSGLR
;
A
#
# COMPACT_ATOMS: atom_id res chain seq x y z
N MET A 1 35.49 7.03 30.17
CA MET A 1 35.11 6.16 29.03
C MET A 1 33.74 6.64 28.58
N GLU A 2 33.73 7.71 27.79
CA GLU A 2 32.51 8.36 27.32
C GLU A 2 31.84 7.48 26.27
N ALA A 3 30.55 7.21 26.48
CA ALA A 3 29.71 6.49 25.52
C ALA A 3 29.58 7.32 24.25
N THR A 4 30.05 6.77 23.14
CA THR A 4 29.88 7.33 21.80
C THR A 4 28.39 7.31 21.46
N PRO A 5 27.76 8.45 21.11
CA PRO A 5 26.37 8.44 20.67
C PRO A 5 26.28 7.73 19.32
N ALA A 6 25.43 6.70 19.25
CA ALA A 6 25.15 5.97 18.03
C ALA A 6 24.56 6.92 16.97
N VAL A 7 25.21 6.97 15.81
CA VAL A 7 24.76 7.71 14.63
C VAL A 7 23.34 7.28 14.26
N GLU A 8 22.36 8.16 14.42
CA GLU A 8 21.02 8.00 13.85
C GLU A 8 21.14 7.91 12.32
N LYS A 9 21.03 6.69 11.77
CA LYS A 9 21.00 6.47 10.32
C LYS A 9 19.70 7.05 9.77
N SER A 10 19.81 8.15 9.03
CA SER A 10 18.74 9.01 8.50
C SER A 10 17.82 8.38 7.43
N GLY A 11 17.57 7.06 7.48
CA GLY A 11 16.75 6.30 6.51
C GLY A 11 15.75 5.32 7.12
N LEU A 12 15.51 5.41 8.42
CA LEU A 12 14.51 4.61 9.13
C LEU A 12 13.30 5.50 9.48
N VAL A 13 12.09 5.02 9.20
CA VAL A 13 10.86 5.58 9.77
C VAL A 13 10.52 4.70 10.96
N GLY A 14 10.62 5.24 12.17
CA GLY A 14 10.62 4.46 13.41
C GLY A 14 11.78 3.45 13.42
N ARG A 15 11.50 2.19 13.05
CA ARG A 15 12.50 1.09 12.93
C ARG A 15 12.49 0.38 11.56
N ILE A 16 11.63 0.79 10.63
CA ILE A 16 11.47 0.13 9.32
C ILE A 16 12.21 0.96 8.25
N PRO A 17 13.05 0.35 7.40
CA PRO A 17 13.66 1.03 6.27
C PRO A 17 12.64 1.61 5.30
N VAL A 18 12.85 2.86 4.84
CA VAL A 18 11.98 3.54 3.87
C VAL A 18 11.72 2.69 2.61
N ARG A 19 12.75 2.00 2.11
CA ARG A 19 12.63 1.09 0.96
C ARG A 19 11.58 -0.02 1.17
N ASN A 20 11.50 -0.58 2.38
CA ASN A 20 10.53 -1.62 2.71
C ASN A 20 9.13 -1.03 2.92
N LEU A 21 9.04 0.23 3.35
CA LEU A 21 7.78 0.96 3.33
C LEU A 21 7.25 1.16 1.90
N TRP A 22 8.12 1.48 0.93
CA TRP A 22 7.75 1.54 -0.48
C TRP A 22 7.29 0.17 -1.02
N LEU A 23 7.94 -0.92 -0.60
CA LEU A 23 7.51 -2.28 -0.93
C LEU A 23 6.09 -2.56 -0.41
N LEU A 24 5.80 -2.20 0.85
CA LEU A 24 4.45 -2.36 1.42
C LEU A 24 3.43 -1.49 0.67
N MET A 25 3.76 -0.23 0.37
CA MET A 25 2.90 0.65 -0.44
C MET A 25 2.63 0.07 -1.82
N PHE A 26 3.64 -0.51 -2.46
CA PHE A 26 3.49 -1.15 -3.76
C PHE A 26 2.52 -2.32 -3.70
N TYR A 27 2.67 -3.24 -2.74
CA TYR A 27 1.74 -4.36 -2.60
C TYR A 27 0.32 -3.93 -2.20
N ALA A 28 0.19 -2.92 -1.33
CA ALA A 28 -1.10 -2.37 -0.93
C ALA A 28 -1.82 -1.65 -2.08
N SER A 29 -1.09 -1.25 -3.13
CA SER A 29 -1.64 -0.55 -4.28
C SER A 29 -2.36 -1.48 -5.26
N ASP A 30 -3.27 -0.90 -6.05
CA ASP A 30 -3.87 -1.54 -7.22
C ASP A 30 -2.88 -1.80 -8.37
N LEU A 31 -1.58 -1.55 -8.21
CA LEU A 31 -0.59 -1.75 -9.28
C LEU A 31 0.15 -3.07 -9.16
N SER A 32 0.12 -3.69 -7.97
CA SER A 32 0.80 -4.96 -7.70
C SER A 32 0.40 -6.09 -8.64
N HIS A 33 -0.86 -6.12 -9.09
CA HIS A 33 -1.37 -7.10 -10.04
C HIS A 33 -1.14 -6.75 -11.51
N VAL A 34 -0.96 -5.46 -11.81
CA VAL A 34 -0.69 -4.98 -13.18
C VAL A 34 0.80 -5.13 -13.51
N CYS A 35 1.67 -4.81 -12.55
CA CYS A 35 3.11 -4.85 -12.69
C CYS A 35 3.71 -6.25 -12.48
N GLY A 36 3.01 -7.16 -11.78
CA GLY A 36 3.45 -8.54 -11.54
C GLY A 36 3.54 -9.44 -12.79
N LYS A 37 3.27 -8.90 -13.99
CA LYS A 37 3.40 -9.59 -15.28
C LYS A 37 4.66 -9.22 -16.08
N GLY A 38 5.52 -8.33 -15.57
CA GLY A 38 6.77 -7.96 -16.23
C GLY A 38 7.86 -9.05 -16.13
N PRO A 39 8.63 -9.32 -17.19
CA PRO A 39 9.75 -10.26 -17.15
C PRO A 39 10.91 -9.58 -16.39
N GLY A 40 11.04 -9.89 -15.11
CA GLY A 40 12.14 -9.44 -14.28
C GLY A 40 11.64 -9.02 -12.91
N GLY A 41 11.99 -9.79 -11.88
CA GLY A 41 11.69 -9.53 -10.48
C GLY A 41 12.29 -8.23 -9.92
N GLN A 42 11.92 -7.08 -10.48
CA GLN A 42 12.26 -5.73 -10.00
C GLN A 42 11.65 -5.44 -8.61
N GLU A 43 10.67 -6.25 -8.16
CA GLU A 43 10.21 -6.30 -6.76
C GLU A 43 11.32 -6.66 -5.75
N ASN A 44 12.42 -7.27 -6.21
CA ASN A 44 13.57 -7.61 -5.37
C ASN A 44 14.46 -6.40 -5.07
N SER A 45 14.32 -5.30 -5.83
CA SER A 45 15.06 -4.04 -5.63
C SER A 45 14.08 -2.93 -5.23
N PRO A 46 13.77 -2.78 -3.93
CA PRO A 46 12.79 -1.79 -3.47
C PRO A 46 13.24 -0.34 -3.75
N ASP A 47 14.55 -0.12 -3.92
CA ASP A 47 15.12 1.20 -4.20
C ASP A 47 14.76 1.72 -5.61
N ASP A 48 14.48 0.80 -6.55
CA ASP A 48 14.07 1.14 -7.92
C ASP A 48 12.55 1.30 -8.07
N LEU A 49 11.76 0.99 -7.02
CA LEU A 49 10.29 1.07 -7.09
C LEU A 49 9.78 2.46 -7.47
N PRO A 50 10.28 3.59 -6.92
CA PRO A 50 9.83 4.90 -7.34
C PRO A 50 10.09 5.16 -8.83
N ALA A 51 11.22 4.70 -9.36
CA ALA A 51 11.54 4.83 -10.78
C ALA A 51 10.65 3.96 -11.67
N LEU A 52 10.35 2.73 -11.24
CA LEU A 52 9.42 1.83 -11.92
C LEU A 52 8.02 2.44 -11.97
N VAL A 53 7.51 2.95 -10.85
CA VAL A 53 6.19 3.59 -10.77
C VAL A 53 6.16 4.87 -11.61
N ALA A 54 7.24 5.65 -11.64
CA ALA A 54 7.35 6.83 -12.50
C ALA A 54 7.32 6.45 -14.00
N GLY A 55 7.98 5.35 -14.39
CA GLY A 55 7.92 4.80 -15.74
C GLY A 55 6.51 4.42 -16.14
N LEU A 56 5.82 3.66 -15.28
CA LEU A 56 4.43 3.26 -15.50
C LEU A 56 3.49 4.47 -15.60
N LEU A 57 3.69 5.48 -14.74
CA LEU A 57 2.93 6.71 -14.80
C LEU A 57 3.15 7.42 -16.14
N ALA A 58 4.41 7.53 -16.60
CA ALA A 58 4.74 8.15 -17.87
C ALA A 58 4.07 7.45 -19.05
N ASP A 59 4.10 6.11 -19.08
CA ASP A 59 3.44 5.29 -20.11
C ASP A 59 1.92 5.48 -20.10
N ALA A 60 1.32 5.45 -18.91
CA ALA A 60 -0.12 5.63 -18.75
C ALA A 60 -0.57 7.03 -19.19
N VAL A 61 0.16 8.08 -18.79
CA VAL A 61 -0.11 9.46 -19.20
C VAL A 61 0.03 9.62 -20.70
N GLU A 62 1.11 9.12 -21.31
CA GLU A 62 1.32 9.25 -22.74
C GLU A 62 0.21 8.56 -23.56
N LYS A 63 -0.27 7.40 -23.09
CA LYS A 63 -1.41 6.71 -23.69
C LYS A 63 -2.69 7.54 -23.58
N ARG A 64 -2.92 8.21 -22.44
CA ARG A 64 -4.10 9.05 -22.23
C ARG A 64 -4.03 10.36 -23.00
N ILE A 65 -2.87 11.00 -23.10
CA ILE A 65 -2.70 12.18 -23.96
C ILE A 65 -3.05 11.83 -25.42
N ARG A 66 -2.70 10.62 -25.90
CA ARG A 66 -3.07 10.15 -27.26
C ARG A 66 -4.55 9.83 -27.44
N ARG A 67 -5.26 9.41 -26.38
CA ARG A 67 -6.67 8.96 -26.42
C ARG A 67 -7.66 9.95 -25.80
N ALA A 68 -7.20 11.17 -25.51
CA ALA A 68 -7.83 12.20 -24.66
C ALA A 68 -7.75 11.91 -23.15
N LEU A 69 -7.43 12.96 -22.38
CA LEU A 69 -7.45 12.92 -20.91
C LEU A 69 -8.90 12.88 -20.40
N GLY A 70 -9.11 12.27 -19.23
CA GLY A 70 -10.37 12.36 -18.52
C GLY A 70 -10.77 13.82 -18.29
N VAL A 71 -12.02 14.13 -18.64
CA VAL A 71 -12.65 15.44 -18.46
C VAL A 71 -13.62 15.39 -17.29
N GLY A 72 -13.71 16.49 -16.57
CA GLY A 72 -14.67 16.68 -15.48
C GLY A 72 -15.49 17.95 -15.68
N TYR A 73 -16.48 18.14 -14.82
CA TYR A 73 -17.26 19.36 -14.79
C TYR A 73 -16.73 20.30 -13.72
N ARG A 74 -16.56 21.56 -14.08
CA ARG A 74 -16.25 22.64 -13.14
C ARG A 74 -17.37 23.67 -13.20
N GLN A 75 -17.98 23.93 -12.05
CA GLN A 75 -18.92 25.02 -11.87
C GLN A 75 -18.23 26.35 -12.17
N ARG A 76 -18.81 27.12 -13.08
CA ARG A 76 -18.33 28.44 -13.48
C ARG A 76 -19.48 29.46 -13.34
N ALA A 77 -19.20 30.53 -12.63
CA ALA A 77 -20.03 31.73 -12.60
C ALA A 77 -19.43 32.76 -13.55
N ALA A 78 -20.20 33.26 -14.51
CA ALA A 78 -19.73 34.28 -15.46
C ALA A 78 -20.87 35.20 -15.91
N LEU A 79 -20.51 36.43 -16.28
CA LEU A 79 -21.40 37.33 -17.00
C LEU A 79 -21.36 36.96 -18.48
N THR A 80 -22.50 36.57 -19.05
CA THR A 80 -22.60 36.13 -20.44
C THR A 80 -23.67 36.92 -21.18
N SER A 81 -23.47 37.15 -22.48
CA SER A 81 -24.47 37.80 -23.35
C SER A 81 -25.62 36.87 -23.77
N ARG A 82 -25.60 35.62 -23.29
CA ARG A 82 -26.61 34.59 -23.55
C ARG A 82 -26.80 33.75 -22.30
N VAL A 83 -27.99 33.19 -22.11
CA VAL A 83 -28.29 32.30 -20.99
C VAL A 83 -27.50 31.00 -21.14
N ARG A 84 -26.77 30.61 -20.09
CA ARG A 84 -26.03 29.35 -20.01
C ARG A 84 -26.24 28.74 -18.62
N GLY A 85 -26.85 27.56 -18.53
CA GLY A 85 -27.14 26.95 -17.23
C GLY A 85 -28.16 27.75 -16.41
N ARG A 86 -27.90 27.90 -15.11
CA ARG A 86 -28.79 28.56 -14.14
C ARG A 86 -28.48 30.06 -14.05
N ILE A 87 -29.50 30.90 -14.22
CA ILE A 87 -29.39 32.35 -14.06
C ILE A 87 -29.28 32.70 -12.57
N ASP A 88 -28.31 33.54 -12.22
CA ASP A 88 -28.29 34.26 -10.95
C ASP A 88 -29.12 35.54 -11.10
N VAL A 89 -30.40 35.42 -10.75
CA VAL A 89 -31.37 36.51 -10.88
C VAL A 89 -30.99 37.69 -9.98
N LEU A 90 -30.49 37.42 -8.77
CA LEU A 90 -30.15 38.47 -7.82
C LEU A 90 -28.99 39.33 -8.31
N VAL A 91 -27.90 38.70 -8.79
CA VAL A 91 -26.75 39.43 -9.35
C VAL A 91 -27.13 40.12 -10.67
N THR A 92 -27.97 39.50 -11.48
CA THR A 92 -28.41 40.08 -12.76
C THR A 92 -29.22 41.36 -12.57
N GLU A 93 -30.17 41.36 -11.63
CA GLU A 93 -31.02 42.52 -11.36
C GLU A 93 -30.30 43.61 -10.56
N SER A 94 -29.54 43.24 -9.52
CA SER A 94 -28.87 44.24 -8.66
C SER A 94 -27.84 45.08 -9.42
N HIS A 95 -27.18 44.51 -10.43
CA HIS A 95 -26.22 45.19 -11.28
C HIS A 95 -26.80 45.68 -12.62
N GLN A 96 -28.12 45.55 -12.83
CA GLN A 96 -28.81 45.94 -14.06
C GLN A 96 -28.16 45.37 -15.33
N LEU A 97 -27.70 44.11 -15.27
CA LEU A 97 -26.88 43.52 -16.33
C LEU A 97 -27.65 43.38 -17.65
N MET A 98 -28.97 43.17 -17.59
CA MET A 98 -29.83 43.05 -18.77
C MET A 98 -29.80 44.33 -19.64
N ALA A 99 -29.72 45.51 -19.02
CA ALA A 99 -29.60 46.79 -19.74
C ALA A 99 -28.27 46.91 -20.51
N ARG A 100 -27.26 46.13 -20.12
CA ARG A 100 -25.95 46.03 -20.78
C ARG A 100 -25.84 44.81 -21.72
N GLY A 101 -26.95 44.09 -21.94
CA GLY A 101 -26.98 42.86 -22.72
C GLY A 101 -26.21 41.70 -22.08
N GLN A 102 -26.13 41.67 -20.75
CA GLN A 102 -25.41 40.64 -19.97
C GLN A 102 -26.33 39.97 -18.94
N ILE A 103 -26.02 38.73 -18.59
CA ILE A 103 -26.75 37.94 -17.58
C ILE A 103 -25.72 37.19 -16.73
N ALA A 104 -25.86 37.23 -15.41
CA ALA A 104 -25.04 36.42 -14.52
C ALA A 104 -25.53 34.97 -14.54
N CYS A 105 -24.66 34.05 -14.93
CA CYS A 105 -25.01 32.64 -15.13
C CYS A 105 -24.03 31.72 -14.37
N HIS A 106 -24.59 30.69 -13.73
CA HIS A 106 -23.89 29.53 -13.18
C HIS A 106 -24.08 28.33 -14.09
N PHE A 107 -23.00 27.79 -14.64
CA PHE A 107 -23.05 26.62 -15.52
C PHE A 107 -21.86 25.70 -15.30
N ASP A 108 -22.07 24.43 -15.64
CA ASP A 108 -20.99 23.44 -15.67
C ASP A 108 -20.26 23.52 -17.00
N GLU A 109 -18.94 23.75 -16.93
CA GLU A 109 -18.04 23.71 -18.08
C GLU A 109 -17.21 22.43 -18.05
N LEU A 110 -17.11 21.76 -19.18
CA LEU A 110 -16.26 20.59 -19.35
C LEU A 110 -14.80 21.05 -19.36
N THR A 111 -13.99 20.48 -18.46
CA THR A 111 -12.58 20.85 -18.32
C THR A 111 -11.70 19.64 -18.10
N VAL A 112 -10.48 19.70 -18.63
CA VAL A 112 -9.41 18.76 -18.30
C VAL A 112 -8.74 19.10 -16.96
N ASP A 113 -9.01 20.28 -16.38
CA ASP A 113 -8.50 20.73 -15.09
C ASP A 113 -9.24 20.04 -13.93
N THR A 114 -9.10 18.71 -13.85
CA THR A 114 -9.68 17.89 -12.80
C THR A 114 -8.69 17.68 -11.65
N PRO A 115 -9.15 17.40 -10.41
CA PRO A 115 -8.26 17.06 -9.30
C PRO A 115 -7.32 15.88 -9.64
N HIS A 116 -7.81 14.87 -10.36
CA HIS A 116 -7.01 13.74 -10.82
C HIS A 116 -5.88 14.18 -11.76
N ASN A 117 -6.18 14.98 -12.79
CA ASN A 117 -5.17 15.43 -13.75
C ASN A 117 -4.15 16.37 -13.10
N ARG A 118 -4.58 17.24 -12.18
CA ARG A 118 -3.68 18.09 -11.38
C ARG A 118 -2.74 17.24 -10.52
N ALA A 119 -3.25 16.21 -9.86
CA ALA A 119 -2.44 15.32 -9.03
C ALA A 119 -1.45 14.47 -9.86
N VAL A 120 -1.86 14.01 -11.04
CA VAL A 120 -1.01 13.31 -12.00
C VAL A 120 0.13 14.21 -12.49
N ARG A 121 -0.19 15.46 -12.85
CA ARG A 121 0.81 16.45 -13.26
C ARG A 121 1.83 16.71 -12.15
N LEU A 122 1.34 16.90 -10.91
CA LEU A 122 2.19 17.04 -9.73
C LEU A 122 3.09 15.81 -9.55
N ALA A 123 2.54 14.61 -9.66
CA ALA A 123 3.31 13.37 -9.51
C ALA A 123 4.46 13.27 -10.52
N LEU A 124 4.23 13.65 -11.79
CA LEU A 124 5.26 13.70 -12.83
C LEU A 124 6.35 14.75 -12.52
N GLU A 125 5.96 15.95 -12.08
CA GLU A 125 6.89 17.02 -11.69
C GLU A 125 7.81 16.57 -10.55
N HIS A 126 7.26 15.89 -9.53
CA HIS A 126 8.04 15.38 -8.41
C HIS A 126 8.87 14.14 -8.76
N ALA A 127 8.36 13.20 -9.58
CA ALA A 127 9.16 12.08 -10.09
C ALA A 127 10.40 12.58 -10.82
N ALA A 128 10.26 13.60 -11.67
CA ALA A 128 11.39 14.16 -12.40
C ALA A 128 12.46 14.73 -11.46
N ARG A 129 12.07 15.33 -10.33
CA ARG A 129 13.01 15.82 -9.30
C ARG A 129 13.68 14.67 -8.58
N LEU A 130 12.90 13.68 -8.15
CA LEU A 130 13.38 12.50 -7.43
C LEU A 130 14.42 11.72 -8.24
N LEU A 131 14.15 11.50 -9.53
CA LEU A 131 15.02 10.72 -10.42
C LEU A 131 16.35 11.43 -10.74
N VAL A 132 16.37 12.76 -10.76
CA VAL A 132 17.60 13.55 -11.01
C VAL A 132 18.46 13.66 -9.76
N HIS A 133 17.82 13.85 -8.60
CA HIS A 133 18.51 14.19 -7.37
C HIS A 133 18.75 13.02 -6.42
N GLY A 134 18.17 11.85 -6.72
CA GLY A 134 18.08 10.72 -5.82
C GLY A 134 17.13 11.01 -4.65
N VAL A 135 16.82 9.97 -3.88
CA VAL A 135 16.12 10.13 -2.59
C VAL A 135 17.09 10.83 -1.63
N PRO A 136 16.71 11.87 -0.86
CA PRO A 136 17.64 12.60 0.02
C PRO A 136 18.38 11.73 1.03
N THR A 137 17.80 10.60 1.43
CA THR A 137 18.44 9.58 2.28
C THR A 137 19.75 9.04 1.69
N ASP A 138 19.81 8.94 0.37
CA ASP A 138 20.96 8.41 -0.36
C ASP A 138 22.13 9.41 -0.41
N ARG A 139 21.86 10.72 -0.27
CA ARG A 139 22.92 11.76 -0.23
C ARG A 139 23.78 11.69 1.02
N LEU A 140 23.22 11.26 2.15
CA LEU A 140 23.94 11.19 3.43
C LEU A 140 24.76 9.90 3.57
N LEU A 141 24.36 8.81 2.92
CA LEU A 141 25.12 7.55 2.92
C LEU A 141 26.18 7.47 1.80
N ARG A 142 26.00 8.20 0.70
CA ARG A 142 26.94 8.22 -0.44
C ARG A 142 28.04 9.28 -0.35
N SER A 143 28.20 9.98 0.78
CA SER A 143 29.29 10.96 0.95
C SER A 143 30.70 10.33 0.98
N GLY A 144 30.81 8.99 0.95
CA GLY A 144 32.08 8.27 0.90
C GLY A 144 32.30 7.34 -0.31
N HIS A 145 31.39 7.31 -1.29
CA HIS A 145 31.59 6.56 -2.54
C HIS A 145 31.33 7.47 -3.73
N GLN A 146 32.40 7.83 -4.47
CA GLN A 146 32.29 8.49 -5.76
C GLN A 146 31.43 7.63 -6.70
N VAL A 147 30.22 8.10 -7.00
CA VAL A 147 29.41 7.54 -8.08
C VAL A 147 30.12 7.88 -9.39
N GLN A 148 30.62 6.87 -10.09
CA GLN A 148 31.19 7.06 -11.43
C GLN A 148 30.08 7.60 -12.37
N PRO A 149 30.29 8.76 -13.01
CA PRO A 149 29.42 9.23 -14.08
C PRO A 149 29.50 8.21 -15.24
N GLY A 150 28.43 7.48 -15.51
CA GLY A 150 28.39 6.47 -16.59
C GLY A 150 27.69 5.14 -16.27
N SER A 151 27.09 4.96 -15.08
CA SER A 151 26.26 3.78 -14.82
C SER A 151 24.96 3.84 -15.65
N ILE A 152 24.62 2.74 -16.34
CA ILE A 152 23.42 2.58 -17.18
C ILE A 152 22.13 2.96 -16.44
N THR A 153 22.07 2.77 -15.12
CA THR A 153 20.91 3.14 -14.28
C THR A 153 20.73 4.66 -14.19
N THR A 154 21.82 5.42 -14.07
CA THR A 154 21.80 6.89 -14.01
C THR A 154 21.33 7.49 -15.34
N GLU A 155 21.77 6.95 -16.47
CA GLU A 155 21.32 7.37 -17.80
C GLU A 155 19.83 7.08 -18.02
N ARG A 156 19.37 5.89 -17.61
CA ARG A 156 17.95 5.52 -17.66
C ARG A 156 17.09 6.44 -16.78
N HIS A 157 17.54 6.77 -15.57
CA HIS A 157 16.84 7.71 -14.69
C HIS A 157 16.80 9.13 -15.25
N ALA A 158 17.89 9.60 -15.88
CA ALA A 158 17.93 10.91 -16.53
C ALA A 158 16.97 10.99 -17.74
N GLY A 159 16.93 9.94 -18.56
CA GLY A 159 15.98 9.82 -19.68
C GLY A 159 14.52 9.83 -19.20
N LEU A 160 14.22 9.03 -18.17
CA LEU A 160 12.88 8.98 -17.58
C LEU A 160 12.48 10.31 -16.93
N ALA A 161 13.38 10.98 -16.22
CA ALA A 161 13.13 12.29 -15.63
C ALA A 161 12.79 13.35 -16.70
N THR A 162 13.51 13.32 -17.82
CA THR A 162 13.25 14.21 -18.96
C THR A 162 11.88 13.93 -19.58
N ARG A 163 11.53 12.65 -19.74
CA ARG A 163 10.21 12.23 -20.21
C ARG A 163 9.08 12.69 -19.28
N CYS A 164 9.26 12.57 -17.96
CA CYS A 164 8.28 13.05 -16.97
C CYS A 164 8.07 14.57 -17.06
N ARG A 165 9.15 15.36 -17.19
CA ARG A 165 9.05 16.83 -17.39
C ARG A 165 8.28 17.18 -18.65
N MET A 166 8.58 16.51 -19.77
CA MET A 166 7.90 16.73 -21.03
C MET A 166 6.40 16.43 -20.93
N LEU A 167 6.01 15.32 -20.32
CA LEU A 167 4.60 14.96 -20.14
C LEU A 167 3.87 15.94 -19.22
N ALA A 168 4.49 16.37 -18.12
CA ALA A 168 3.93 17.42 -17.26
C ALA A 168 3.73 18.74 -18.01
N GLY A 169 4.69 19.12 -18.86
CA GLY A 169 4.60 20.28 -19.75
C GLY A 169 3.42 20.20 -20.72
N ARG A 170 3.24 19.04 -21.38
CA ARG A 170 2.09 18.80 -22.27
C ARG A 170 0.75 18.86 -21.54
N MET A 171 0.66 18.32 -20.33
CA MET A 171 -0.56 18.44 -19.51
C MET A 171 -0.88 19.90 -19.18
N ARG A 172 0.15 20.71 -18.87
CA ARG A 172 0.00 22.15 -18.64
C ARG A 172 -0.50 22.87 -19.90
N GLU A 173 0.05 22.55 -21.07
CA GLU A 173 -0.36 23.14 -22.35
C GLU A 173 -1.82 22.82 -22.70
N MET A 174 -2.31 21.63 -22.33
CA MET A 174 -3.72 21.27 -22.49
C MET A 174 -4.66 21.96 -21.47
N GLY A 175 -4.14 22.75 -20.54
CA GLY A 175 -4.93 23.50 -19.56
C GLY A 175 -5.09 22.83 -18.19
N VAL A 176 -4.32 21.77 -17.88
CA VAL A 176 -4.32 21.18 -16.53
C VAL A 176 -3.59 22.11 -15.56
N GLY A 177 -4.27 22.52 -14.49
CA GLY A 177 -3.75 23.44 -13.48
C GLY A 177 -2.71 22.83 -12.53
N VAL A 178 -2.21 23.65 -11.61
CA VAL A 178 -1.23 23.24 -10.58
C VAL A 178 -1.97 22.62 -9.40
N ALA A 179 -1.55 21.47 -8.88
CA ALA A 179 -2.09 20.94 -7.63
C ALA A 179 -1.64 21.80 -6.42
N PRO A 180 -2.46 21.92 -5.37
CA PRO A 180 -2.17 22.83 -4.25
C PRO A 180 -1.10 22.29 -3.27
N GLY A 181 -0.62 21.06 -3.49
CA GLY A 181 0.43 20.42 -2.71
C GLY A 181 0.23 18.90 -2.63
N ILE A 182 1.26 18.15 -2.22
CA ILE A 182 1.22 16.67 -2.15
C ILE A 182 0.12 16.18 -1.19
N ALA A 183 0.02 16.75 0.00
CA ALA A 183 -0.95 16.32 1.02
C ALA A 183 -2.40 16.46 0.54
N GLN A 184 -2.73 17.59 -0.07
CA GLN A 184 -4.07 17.84 -0.59
C GLN A 184 -4.35 17.03 -1.87
N ALA A 185 -3.35 16.84 -2.74
CA ALA A 185 -3.48 15.95 -3.90
C ALA A 185 -3.80 14.51 -3.45
N ARG A 186 -3.16 14.01 -2.39
CA ARG A 186 -3.49 12.70 -1.79
C ARG A 186 -4.92 12.66 -1.25
N MET A 187 -5.31 13.65 -0.45
CA MET A 187 -6.68 13.73 0.09
C MET A 187 -7.73 13.72 -1.04
N GLN A 188 -7.47 14.42 -2.14
CA GLN A 188 -8.35 14.44 -3.31
C GLN A 188 -8.41 13.07 -3.99
N LEU A 189 -7.27 12.40 -4.17
CA LEU A 189 -7.19 11.05 -4.74
C LEU A 189 -7.83 9.97 -3.85
N ASP A 190 -7.76 10.12 -2.53
CA ASP A 190 -8.31 9.15 -1.57
C ASP A 190 -9.81 9.37 -1.31
N GLY A 191 -10.28 10.62 -1.42
CA GLY A 191 -11.68 11.00 -1.19
C GLY A 191 -12.61 10.84 -2.39
N GLN A 192 -12.07 10.77 -3.61
CA GLN A 192 -12.84 10.63 -4.84
C GLN A 192 -12.99 9.14 -5.18
N ARG A 193 -14.22 8.61 -5.17
CA ARG A 193 -14.48 7.27 -5.72
C ARG A 193 -14.34 7.37 -7.25
N PRO A 194 -13.63 6.44 -7.91
CA PRO A 194 -13.53 6.43 -9.37
C PRO A 194 -14.95 6.37 -9.97
N GLY A 195 -15.30 7.37 -10.76
CA GLY A 195 -16.54 7.41 -11.53
C GLY A 195 -16.52 6.37 -12.65
N ARG A 196 -17.69 6.10 -13.24
CA ARG A 196 -17.83 5.16 -14.38
C ARG A 196 -16.92 5.52 -15.57
N ASN A 197 -16.59 6.81 -15.74
CA ASN A 197 -15.73 7.30 -16.83
C ASN A 197 -14.23 7.29 -16.48
N ASP A 198 -13.85 6.96 -15.25
CA ASP A 198 -12.45 6.96 -14.80
C ASP A 198 -11.75 5.61 -15.06
N GLY A 199 -12.44 4.63 -15.65
CA GLY A 199 -11.88 3.30 -15.91
C GLY A 199 -10.62 3.33 -16.77
N GLU A 200 -10.58 4.21 -17.78
CA GLU A 200 -9.40 4.38 -18.65
C GLU A 200 -8.27 5.15 -17.95
N ASP A 201 -8.60 6.03 -17.01
CA ASP A 201 -7.64 6.81 -16.22
C ASP A 201 -7.13 6.05 -14.98
N ARG A 202 -7.74 4.92 -14.63
CA ARG A 202 -7.45 4.15 -13.41
C ARG A 202 -5.98 3.86 -13.22
N LEU A 203 -5.28 3.43 -14.27
CA LEU A 203 -3.84 3.12 -14.19
C LEU A 203 -3.01 4.37 -13.91
N MET A 204 -3.27 5.45 -14.65
CA MET A 204 -2.61 6.75 -14.50
C MET A 204 -2.82 7.32 -13.10
N VAL A 205 -4.06 7.32 -12.62
CA VAL A 205 -4.43 7.80 -11.29
C VAL A 205 -3.82 6.92 -10.18
N SER A 206 -3.82 5.60 -10.35
CA SER A 206 -3.24 4.67 -9.38
C SER A 206 -1.72 4.82 -9.29
N ALA A 207 -1.02 5.00 -10.41
CA ALA A 207 0.41 5.24 -10.48
C ALA A 207 0.79 6.59 -9.85
N ALA A 208 0.05 7.66 -10.17
CA ALA A 208 0.25 8.97 -9.56
C ALA A 208 0.02 8.92 -8.04
N ARG A 209 -1.05 8.25 -7.60
CA ARG A 209 -1.34 8.04 -6.18
C ARG A 209 -0.16 7.35 -5.50
N LEU A 210 0.26 6.18 -5.98
CA LEU A 210 1.35 5.43 -5.37
C LEU A 210 2.64 6.26 -5.28
N LEU A 211 2.99 6.95 -6.37
CA LEU A 211 4.19 7.78 -6.42
C LEU A 211 4.14 8.93 -5.39
N LEU A 212 3.02 9.65 -5.29
CA LEU A 212 2.83 10.71 -4.30
C LEU A 212 2.89 10.20 -2.86
N TRP A 213 2.43 8.98 -2.61
CA TRP A 213 2.56 8.32 -1.32
C TRP A 213 4.03 7.96 -1.00
N MET A 214 4.80 7.50 -2.00
CA MET A 214 6.23 7.19 -1.88
C MET A 214 7.13 8.42 -1.72
N LEU A 215 6.69 9.60 -2.18
CA LEU A 215 7.46 10.85 -2.15
C LEU A 215 7.49 11.53 -0.77
N LEU A 216 6.48 11.34 0.08
CA LEU A 216 6.41 12.00 1.40
C LEU A 216 7.54 11.62 2.37
N PRO A 217 7.99 10.36 2.45
CA PRO A 217 9.21 10.00 3.17
C PRO A 217 10.46 10.70 2.64
N ALA A 218 10.48 11.05 1.36
CA ALA A 218 11.66 11.51 0.63
C ALA A 218 11.84 13.03 0.57
N GLU A 219 10.90 13.89 0.97
CA GLU A 219 11.08 15.35 0.81
C GLU A 219 11.79 16.05 1.99
N HIS A 220 12.06 15.35 3.09
CA HIS A 220 12.44 15.99 4.34
C HIS A 220 13.96 16.02 4.58
N GLY A 221 14.67 16.74 3.70
CA GLY A 221 16.03 17.25 3.96
C GLY A 221 16.05 18.49 4.87
N GLY A 222 15.16 18.53 5.87
CA GLY A 222 15.00 19.63 6.81
C GLY A 222 14.31 19.11 8.08
N THR A 223 14.97 19.35 9.21
CA THR A 223 14.78 18.80 10.56
C THR A 223 13.37 18.97 11.18
N MET A 224 12.34 19.39 10.45
CA MET A 224 11.06 19.83 11.05
C MET A 224 9.77 19.16 10.56
N LEU A 225 9.81 18.02 9.84
CA LEU A 225 8.58 17.27 9.54
C LEU A 225 8.71 15.73 9.47
N LEU A 226 9.86 15.16 9.87
CA LEU A 226 9.97 13.72 10.18
C LEU A 226 9.00 13.29 11.31
N ALA A 227 8.42 14.26 12.02
CA ALA A 227 7.47 14.08 13.11
C ALA A 227 6.08 13.52 12.71
N ARG A 228 5.76 13.28 11.42
CA ARG A 228 4.41 12.76 11.04
C ARG A 228 4.35 11.35 10.42
N VAL A 229 5.44 10.80 9.88
CA VAL A 229 5.44 9.37 9.49
C VAL A 229 5.77 8.47 10.69
N ASP A 230 6.34 9.04 11.75
CA ASP A 230 6.68 8.34 12.98
C ASP A 230 5.48 8.04 13.89
N ARG A 231 4.27 8.60 13.66
CA ARG A 231 3.10 8.34 14.52
C ARG A 231 1.76 8.36 13.80
N ASP A 232 1.55 7.37 12.95
CA ASP A 232 0.20 6.86 12.82
C ASP A 232 0.30 5.33 12.73
N GLU A 233 0.53 4.68 13.87
CA GLU A 233 0.53 3.22 14.03
C GLU A 233 -0.72 2.61 13.36
N VAL A 234 -1.84 3.35 13.41
CA VAL A 234 -3.09 3.02 12.71
C VAL A 234 -2.91 2.98 11.19
N TRP A 235 -2.21 3.95 10.61
CA TRP A 235 -1.93 3.97 9.18
C TRP A 235 -0.97 2.84 8.79
N VAL A 236 0.15 2.66 9.50
CA VAL A 236 1.12 1.60 9.17
C VAL A 236 0.48 0.21 9.32
N ARG A 237 -0.35 0.02 10.34
CA ARG A 237 -1.14 -1.20 10.51
C ARG A 237 -2.04 -1.48 9.31
N LYS A 238 -2.82 -0.48 8.88
CA LYS A 238 -3.69 -0.62 7.70
C LYS A 238 -2.88 -0.89 6.44
N LEU A 239 -1.75 -0.22 6.28
CA LEU A 239 -0.83 -0.43 5.17
C LEU A 239 -0.31 -1.86 5.16
N PHE A 240 0.12 -2.38 6.31
CA PHE A 240 0.61 -3.75 6.45
C PHE A 240 -0.48 -4.77 6.10
N GLU A 241 -1.69 -4.63 6.65
CA GLU A 241 -2.84 -5.50 6.33
C GLU A 241 -3.10 -5.53 4.81
N GLN A 242 -3.17 -4.35 4.18
CA GLN A 242 -3.40 -4.24 2.73
C GLN A 242 -2.23 -4.80 1.91
N ALA A 243 -1.00 -4.55 2.34
CA ALA A 243 0.21 -5.01 1.67
C ALA A 243 0.32 -6.54 1.70
N VAL A 244 0.04 -7.18 2.83
CA VAL A 244 0.07 -8.65 2.94
C VAL A 244 -1.00 -9.25 2.02
N GLY A 245 -2.22 -8.68 2.01
CA GLY A 245 -3.28 -9.13 1.09
C GLY A 245 -2.92 -8.97 -0.39
N GLY A 246 -2.33 -7.83 -0.75
CA GLY A 246 -1.84 -7.56 -2.11
C GLY A 246 -0.67 -8.45 -2.52
N PHE A 247 0.25 -8.70 -1.60
CA PHE A 247 1.37 -9.63 -1.80
C PHE A 247 0.87 -11.02 -2.16
N TYR A 248 -0.04 -11.60 -1.36
CA TYR A 248 -0.56 -12.93 -1.64
C TYR A 248 -1.37 -12.98 -2.93
N ARG A 249 -2.08 -11.90 -3.30
CA ARG A 249 -2.72 -11.83 -4.63
C ARG A 249 -1.68 -11.94 -5.75
N THR A 250 -0.62 -11.15 -5.69
CA THR A 250 0.43 -11.18 -6.72
C THR A 250 1.18 -12.51 -6.75
N ALA A 251 1.53 -13.07 -5.59
CA ALA A 251 2.38 -14.24 -5.50
C ALA A 251 1.62 -15.58 -5.70
N LEU A 252 0.36 -15.68 -5.26
CA LEU A 252 -0.36 -16.94 -5.18
C LEU A 252 -1.47 -17.11 -6.22
N VAL A 253 -2.09 -16.03 -6.71
CA VAL A 253 -3.15 -16.15 -7.75
C VAL A 253 -2.63 -16.83 -9.02
N PRO A 254 -1.42 -16.52 -9.54
CA PRO A 254 -0.85 -17.26 -10.67
C PRO A 254 -0.62 -18.75 -10.38
N ARG A 255 -0.58 -19.14 -9.11
CA ARG A 255 -0.38 -20.53 -8.65
C ARG A 255 -1.70 -21.24 -8.34
N GLY A 256 -2.85 -20.67 -8.73
CA GLY A 256 -4.17 -21.27 -8.55
C GLY A 256 -4.84 -20.99 -7.19
N TRP A 257 -4.28 -20.08 -6.38
CA TRP A 257 -4.92 -19.65 -5.13
C TRP A 257 -5.96 -18.56 -5.37
N GLN A 258 -6.97 -18.53 -4.52
CA GLN A 258 -7.94 -17.44 -4.42
C GLN A 258 -7.66 -16.66 -3.14
N VAL A 259 -7.50 -15.34 -3.26
CA VAL A 259 -7.13 -14.46 -2.15
C VAL A 259 -8.26 -13.45 -1.89
N ARG A 260 -8.92 -13.61 -0.76
CA ARG A 260 -10.00 -12.73 -0.30
C ARG A 260 -9.49 -11.89 0.88
N CYS A 261 -9.71 -10.58 0.84
CA CYS A 261 -9.33 -9.70 1.96
C CYS A 261 -10.57 -9.08 2.59
N GLY A 262 -10.56 -8.94 3.90
CA GLY A 262 -11.66 -8.33 4.65
C GLY A 262 -12.96 -9.13 4.62
N THR A 263 -12.88 -10.46 4.49
CA THR A 263 -14.04 -11.36 4.45
C THR A 263 -14.83 -11.25 5.76
N ARG A 264 -16.14 -10.97 5.65
CA ARG A 264 -17.04 -11.02 6.80
C ARG A 264 -17.48 -12.46 7.04
N LEU A 265 -17.37 -12.92 8.27
CA LEU A 265 -17.90 -14.20 8.71
C LEU A 265 -19.20 -13.97 9.48
N GLY A 266 -20.20 -14.82 9.24
CA GLY A 266 -21.43 -14.85 10.01
C GLY A 266 -21.26 -15.72 11.25
N TRP A 267 -21.89 -15.32 12.36
CA TRP A 267 -22.06 -16.23 13.49
C TRP A 267 -23.10 -17.30 13.14
N GLN A 268 -22.84 -18.53 13.55
CA GLN A 268 -23.81 -19.62 13.45
C GLN A 268 -24.81 -19.49 14.61
N ILE A 269 -25.84 -18.67 14.42
CA ILE A 269 -26.81 -18.32 15.47
C ILE A 269 -27.98 -19.29 15.42
N GLU A 270 -28.14 -20.10 16.47
CA GLU A 270 -29.29 -21.02 16.63
C GLU A 270 -30.50 -20.31 17.26
N ALA A 271 -30.27 -19.39 18.20
CA ALA A 271 -31.32 -18.63 18.89
C ALA A 271 -30.85 -17.20 19.22
N VAL A 272 -31.76 -16.24 19.21
CA VAL A 272 -31.44 -14.81 19.43
C VAL A 272 -32.60 -14.07 20.10
N THR A 273 -32.32 -13.25 21.11
CA THR A 273 -33.32 -12.36 21.71
C THR A 273 -33.54 -11.12 20.84
N PRO A 274 -34.69 -10.42 20.95
CA PRO A 274 -35.03 -9.29 20.06
C PRO A 274 -33.96 -8.18 19.98
N GLY A 275 -33.28 -7.88 21.09
CA GLY A 275 -32.23 -6.85 21.16
C GLY A 275 -30.82 -7.32 20.77
N MET A 276 -30.59 -8.62 20.60
CA MET A 276 -29.22 -9.15 20.41
C MET A 276 -28.67 -8.86 19.00
N LYS A 277 -29.51 -8.80 17.97
CA LYS A 277 -29.06 -8.53 16.59
C LYS A 277 -28.37 -7.17 16.43
N SER A 278 -28.71 -6.17 17.24
CA SER A 278 -28.11 -4.83 17.16
C SER A 278 -26.76 -4.70 17.90
N ILE A 279 -26.46 -5.62 18.82
CA ILE A 279 -25.25 -5.55 19.65
C ILE A 279 -24.23 -6.66 19.33
N LEU A 280 -24.62 -7.68 18.56
CA LEU A 280 -23.73 -8.78 18.21
C LEU A 280 -22.56 -8.27 17.35
N PRO A 281 -21.30 -8.52 17.75
CA PRO A 281 -20.14 -8.02 17.01
C PRO A 281 -20.03 -8.71 15.65
N GLY A 282 -19.65 -7.96 14.61
CA GLY A 282 -19.30 -8.58 13.33
C GLY A 282 -17.95 -9.30 13.39
N MET A 283 -17.80 -10.42 12.69
CA MET A 283 -16.50 -11.04 12.47
C MET A 283 -15.97 -10.67 11.10
N LYS A 284 -14.73 -10.18 11.04
CA LYS A 284 -14.05 -9.83 9.80
C LYS A 284 -12.62 -10.32 9.86
N THR A 285 -12.27 -11.25 8.99
CA THR A 285 -10.88 -11.73 8.83
C THR A 285 -10.12 -10.79 7.90
N ASP A 286 -8.83 -10.60 8.16
CA ASP A 286 -8.00 -9.76 7.29
C ASP A 286 -7.80 -10.43 5.93
N ILE A 287 -7.37 -11.69 5.88
CA ILE A 287 -7.06 -12.41 4.64
C ILE A 287 -7.54 -13.86 4.73
N VAL A 288 -8.14 -14.37 3.66
CA VAL A 288 -8.47 -15.78 3.48
C VAL A 288 -7.85 -16.25 2.16
N LEU A 289 -7.03 -17.29 2.24
CA LEU A 289 -6.38 -17.94 1.11
C LEU A 289 -7.04 -19.31 0.89
N ASP A 290 -7.67 -19.49 -0.26
CA ASP A 290 -8.24 -20.78 -0.67
C ASP A 290 -7.40 -21.36 -1.81
N HIS A 291 -7.11 -22.65 -1.73
CA HIS A 291 -6.47 -23.39 -2.82
C HIS A 291 -7.37 -24.54 -3.25
N PRO A 292 -8.30 -24.30 -4.20
CA PRO A 292 -9.32 -25.26 -4.57
C PRO A 292 -8.78 -26.63 -4.97
N SER A 293 -7.65 -26.68 -5.69
CA SER A 293 -7.06 -27.93 -6.17
C SER A 293 -6.46 -28.81 -5.06
N SER A 294 -6.12 -28.24 -3.91
CA SER A 294 -5.64 -29.03 -2.75
C SER A 294 -6.62 -29.06 -1.57
N GLY A 295 -7.80 -28.44 -1.73
CA GLY A 295 -8.81 -28.34 -0.67
C GLY A 295 -8.31 -27.61 0.58
N ARG A 296 -7.37 -26.66 0.45
CA ARG A 296 -6.79 -25.96 1.60
C ARG A 296 -7.40 -24.57 1.78
N ARG A 297 -7.73 -24.21 3.03
CA ARG A 297 -8.01 -22.84 3.46
C ARG A 297 -7.01 -22.38 4.51
N ILE A 298 -6.49 -21.18 4.35
CA ILE A 298 -5.68 -20.49 5.35
C ILE A 298 -6.40 -19.18 5.72
N VAL A 299 -6.74 -19.03 6.98
CA VAL A 299 -7.27 -17.77 7.53
C VAL A 299 -6.11 -17.04 8.16
N MET A 300 -5.85 -15.80 7.73
CA MET A 300 -4.78 -14.98 8.28
C MET A 300 -5.35 -13.71 8.91
N ASP A 301 -4.79 -13.36 10.06
CA ASP A 301 -5.04 -12.10 10.75
C ASP A 301 -3.69 -11.41 10.99
N THR A 302 -3.65 -10.10 10.74
CA THR A 302 -2.45 -9.29 10.85
C THR A 302 -2.52 -8.38 12.06
N LYS A 303 -1.41 -8.29 12.80
CA LYS A 303 -1.34 -7.48 14.03
C LYS A 303 -0.02 -6.73 14.10
N PHE A 304 -0.11 -5.41 14.31
CA PHE A 304 1.05 -4.51 14.37
C PHE A 304 1.53 -4.30 15.83
N THR A 305 1.76 -5.40 16.55
CA THR A 305 2.10 -5.38 18.00
C THR A 305 2.96 -6.58 18.33
N SER A 306 3.66 -6.61 19.48
CA SER A 306 4.36 -7.84 19.90
C SER A 306 3.39 -9.03 20.06
N ILE A 307 3.83 -10.22 19.62
CA ILE A 307 3.09 -11.49 19.74
C ILE A 307 2.97 -11.89 21.22
N VAL A 308 4.01 -11.62 22.01
CA VAL A 308 4.13 -12.05 23.39
C VAL A 308 3.88 -10.92 24.38
N LYS A 309 3.64 -11.31 25.64
CA LYS A 309 3.67 -10.42 26.80
C LYS A 309 4.64 -11.00 27.82
N SER A 310 5.34 -10.14 28.53
CA SER A 310 6.18 -10.53 29.66
C SER A 310 5.31 -10.93 30.85
N GLY A 311 5.59 -12.09 31.44
CA GLY A 311 4.96 -12.58 32.66
C GLY A 311 5.57 -11.94 33.91
N GLN A 312 4.79 -11.94 35.01
CA GLN A 312 5.23 -11.40 36.31
C GLN A 312 6.45 -12.12 36.92
N TYR A 313 6.73 -13.36 36.50
CA TYR A 313 7.78 -14.21 37.09
C TYR A 313 8.97 -14.50 36.14
N GLY A 314 9.15 -13.70 35.10
CA GLY A 314 10.22 -13.92 34.11
C GLY A 314 9.87 -15.04 33.14
N GLY A 315 9.39 -14.66 31.97
CA GLY A 315 8.97 -15.58 30.91
C GLY A 315 8.04 -14.88 29.94
N GLU A 316 8.06 -15.28 28.68
CA GLU A 316 7.20 -14.72 27.65
C GLU A 316 6.04 -15.66 27.34
N THR A 317 4.85 -15.11 27.18
CA THR A 317 3.66 -15.90 26.85
C THR A 317 2.93 -15.26 25.69
N LEU A 318 2.39 -16.08 24.79
CA LEU A 318 1.51 -15.61 23.73
C LEU A 318 0.34 -14.79 24.31
N ARG A 319 0.00 -13.68 23.66
CA ARG A 319 -1.19 -12.93 24.03
C ARG A 319 -2.43 -13.74 23.69
N SER A 320 -3.15 -14.16 24.72
CA SER A 320 -4.37 -15.00 24.59
C SER A 320 -5.42 -14.40 23.66
N GLY A 321 -5.53 -13.06 23.59
CA GLY A 321 -6.45 -12.38 22.67
C GLY A 321 -6.25 -12.78 21.20
N TYR A 322 -5.01 -12.99 20.76
CA TYR A 322 -4.74 -13.42 19.38
C TYR A 322 -5.17 -14.87 19.15
N VAL A 323 -4.93 -15.74 20.14
CA VAL A 323 -5.37 -17.14 20.11
C VAL A 323 -6.89 -17.21 20.00
N TYR A 324 -7.61 -16.46 20.83
CA TYR A 324 -9.08 -16.45 20.82
C TYR A 324 -9.65 -15.88 19.53
N GLN A 325 -9.04 -14.84 18.99
CA GLN A 325 -9.50 -14.22 17.76
C GLN A 325 -9.40 -15.19 16.57
N ILE A 326 -8.22 -15.79 16.34
CA ILE A 326 -8.05 -16.73 15.22
C ILE A 326 -8.86 -18.01 15.43
N TYR A 327 -8.95 -18.49 16.67
CA TYR A 327 -9.80 -19.62 17.03
C TYR A 327 -11.27 -19.36 16.69
N ALA A 328 -11.81 -18.20 17.05
CA ALA A 328 -13.18 -17.82 16.74
C ALA A 328 -13.44 -17.82 15.22
N TYR A 329 -12.49 -17.33 14.43
CA TYR A 329 -12.61 -17.36 12.96
C TYR A 329 -12.64 -18.77 12.39
N LEU A 330 -11.76 -19.65 12.86
CA LEU A 330 -11.71 -21.04 12.39
C LEU A 330 -13.00 -21.77 12.75
N ARG A 331 -13.40 -21.70 14.03
CA ARG A 331 -14.60 -22.40 14.52
C ARG A 331 -15.90 -21.89 13.91
N SER A 332 -16.01 -20.61 13.60
CA SER A 332 -17.23 -20.05 13.00
C SER A 332 -17.53 -20.52 11.58
N GLN A 333 -16.58 -21.21 10.93
CA GLN A 333 -16.74 -21.74 9.58
C GLN A 333 -17.02 -23.25 9.55
N VAL A 334 -16.75 -23.97 10.65
CA VAL A 334 -16.88 -25.44 10.74
C VAL A 334 -18.34 -25.86 10.66
N GLY A 335 -18.62 -27.00 10.01
CA GLY A 335 -19.93 -27.64 10.03
C GLY A 335 -20.96 -27.00 9.08
N GLN A 336 -20.52 -26.16 8.13
CA GLN A 336 -21.37 -25.52 7.12
C GLN A 336 -21.30 -26.19 5.74
N GLY A 337 -20.76 -27.42 5.67
CA GLY A 337 -20.60 -28.19 4.43
C GLY A 337 -19.42 -27.77 3.54
N ASP A 338 -18.54 -26.89 4.03
CA ASP A 338 -17.30 -26.50 3.36
C ASP A 338 -16.12 -27.30 3.94
N ALA A 339 -15.72 -28.37 3.24
CA ALA A 339 -14.62 -29.23 3.69
C ALA A 339 -13.30 -28.47 3.89
N MET A 340 -13.06 -27.37 3.14
CA MET A 340 -11.86 -26.56 3.32
C MET A 340 -11.92 -25.75 4.63
N ALA A 341 -13.12 -25.32 5.03
CA ALA A 341 -13.34 -24.65 6.31
C ALA A 341 -13.13 -25.60 7.49
N ASP A 342 -13.60 -26.84 7.38
CA ASP A 342 -13.51 -27.84 8.44
C ASP A 342 -12.05 -28.21 8.78
N THR A 343 -11.14 -28.09 7.80
CA THR A 343 -9.69 -28.32 8.00
C THR A 343 -8.85 -27.05 7.87
N ALA A 344 -9.47 -25.86 7.99
CA ALA A 344 -8.77 -24.60 7.78
C ALA A 344 -7.62 -24.42 8.80
N SER A 345 -6.51 -23.84 8.36
CA SER A 345 -5.41 -23.44 9.24
C SER A 345 -5.45 -21.94 9.53
N GLY A 346 -5.07 -21.54 10.73
CA GLY A 346 -4.94 -20.14 11.14
C GLY A 346 -3.50 -19.66 11.08
N VAL A 347 -3.28 -18.42 10.63
CA VAL A 347 -2.00 -17.73 10.74
C VAL A 347 -2.21 -16.37 11.39
N MET A 348 -1.49 -16.12 12.47
CA MET A 348 -1.39 -14.83 13.10
C MET A 348 -0.06 -14.20 12.72
N LEU A 349 -0.10 -13.20 11.84
CA LEU A 349 1.08 -12.59 11.24
C LEU A 349 1.37 -11.22 11.87
N HIS A 350 2.59 -11.06 12.35
CA HIS A 350 3.06 -9.82 12.97
C HIS A 350 4.30 -9.29 12.25
N PRO A 351 4.44 -7.97 12.06
CA PRO A 351 5.73 -7.40 11.71
C PRO A 351 6.64 -7.39 12.93
N ALA A 352 7.93 -7.66 12.71
CA ALA A 352 8.98 -7.57 13.70
C ALA A 352 10.14 -6.72 13.18
N VAL A 353 10.96 -6.26 14.11
CA VAL A 353 12.31 -5.75 13.85
C VAL A 353 13.22 -6.43 14.85
N GLY A 354 14.01 -7.40 14.37
CA GLY A 354 14.97 -8.17 15.17
C GLY A 354 14.42 -9.49 15.71
N GLU A 355 13.41 -9.47 16.59
CA GLU A 355 12.97 -10.71 17.25
C GLU A 355 12.00 -11.52 16.39
N MET A 356 12.47 -12.70 15.93
CA MET A 356 11.71 -13.58 15.07
C MET A 356 11.06 -14.72 15.85
N ARG A 357 9.81 -15.03 15.53
CA ARG A 357 9.03 -16.16 16.06
C ARG A 357 8.30 -16.86 14.94
N ASP A 358 8.26 -18.18 15.00
CA ASP A 358 7.54 -19.02 14.05
C ASP A 358 7.09 -20.31 14.75
N GLU A 359 5.98 -20.20 15.48
CA GLU A 359 5.50 -21.28 16.35
C GLU A 359 4.13 -21.77 15.90
N THR A 360 3.89 -23.07 15.95
CA THR A 360 2.60 -23.66 15.57
C THR A 360 2.03 -24.53 16.67
N VAL A 361 0.73 -24.37 16.93
CA VAL A 361 -0.04 -25.22 17.84
C VAL A 361 -1.21 -25.83 17.09
N VAL A 362 -1.56 -27.08 17.38
CA VAL A 362 -2.78 -27.72 16.84
C VAL A 362 -3.85 -27.73 17.93
N ILE A 363 -4.97 -27.06 17.66
CA ILE A 363 -6.11 -26.98 18.58
C ILE A 363 -7.34 -27.54 17.85
N GLN A 364 -7.90 -28.62 18.38
CA GLN A 364 -9.13 -29.26 17.84
C GLN A 364 -9.06 -29.55 16.33
N GLY A 365 -7.92 -30.07 15.87
CA GLY A 365 -7.70 -30.41 14.46
C GLY A 365 -7.26 -29.25 13.57
N HIS A 366 -7.29 -28.01 14.05
CA HIS A 366 -6.81 -26.85 13.31
C HIS A 366 -5.39 -26.47 13.72
N ALA A 367 -4.48 -26.38 12.74
CA ALA A 367 -3.15 -25.82 12.96
C ALA A 367 -3.23 -24.28 13.00
N ILE A 368 -2.70 -23.68 14.07
CA ILE A 368 -2.65 -22.24 14.29
C ILE A 368 -1.18 -21.84 14.44
N ARG A 369 -0.70 -21.01 13.53
CA ARG A 369 0.70 -20.57 13.45
C ARG A 369 0.83 -19.11 13.84
N PHE A 370 1.77 -18.79 14.72
CA PHE A 370 2.12 -17.44 15.16
C PHE A 370 3.48 -17.10 14.57
N VAL A 371 3.50 -16.18 13.61
CA VAL A 371 4.69 -15.89 12.81
C VAL A 371 4.98 -14.41 12.74
N THR A 372 6.26 -14.06 12.81
CA THR A 372 6.76 -12.70 12.57
C THR A 372 7.41 -12.58 11.20
N VAL A 373 7.31 -11.39 10.60
CA VAL A 373 8.07 -11.01 9.40
C VAL A 373 8.96 -9.81 9.73
N ASP A 374 10.27 -9.95 9.54
CA ASP A 374 11.24 -8.89 9.77
C ASP A 374 11.16 -7.84 8.66
N LEU A 375 10.53 -6.71 8.97
CA LEU A 375 10.41 -5.59 8.03
C LEU A 375 11.71 -4.78 7.91
N ALA A 376 12.76 -5.08 8.66
CA ALA A 376 14.09 -4.49 8.48
C ALA A 376 15.00 -5.29 7.53
N ALA A 377 14.65 -6.54 7.22
CA ALA A 377 15.39 -7.42 6.33
C ALA A 377 15.41 -6.94 4.86
N SER A 378 16.08 -7.69 3.98
CA SER A 378 16.04 -7.41 2.54
C SER A 378 14.63 -7.67 1.97
N ALA A 379 14.28 -7.03 0.86
CA ALA A 379 12.98 -7.27 0.21
C ALA A 379 12.79 -8.74 -0.19
N ALA A 380 13.87 -9.40 -0.63
CA ALA A 380 13.86 -10.82 -0.96
C ALA A 380 13.53 -11.68 0.28
N ASP A 381 14.15 -11.37 1.43
CA ASP A 381 13.91 -12.09 2.68
C ASP A 381 12.50 -11.87 3.21
N VAL A 382 11.98 -10.63 3.15
CA VAL A 382 10.59 -10.31 3.52
C VAL A 382 9.61 -11.15 2.70
N ARG A 383 9.83 -11.25 1.38
CA ARG A 383 8.98 -12.07 0.49
C ARG A 383 9.10 -13.55 0.82
N ALA A 384 10.30 -14.05 1.05
CA ALA A 384 10.53 -15.44 1.43
C ALA A 384 9.82 -15.78 2.75
N GLN A 385 9.93 -14.91 3.77
CA GLN A 385 9.25 -15.06 5.06
C GLN A 385 7.71 -15.09 4.89
N LEU A 386 7.14 -14.18 4.09
CA LEU A 386 5.71 -14.17 3.80
C LEU A 386 5.24 -15.43 3.07
N LEU A 387 6.03 -15.96 2.13
CA LEU A 387 5.70 -17.22 1.44
C LEU A 387 5.72 -18.42 2.40
N ARG A 388 6.72 -18.48 3.30
CA ARG A 388 6.82 -19.56 4.30
C ARG A 388 5.59 -19.66 5.19
N CYS A 389 4.84 -18.57 5.39
CA CYS A 389 3.58 -18.59 6.14
C CYS A 389 2.51 -19.51 5.54
N CYS A 390 2.62 -19.87 4.24
CA CYS A 390 1.70 -20.77 3.55
C CYS A 390 2.12 -22.25 3.61
N ASP A 391 3.33 -22.53 4.10
CA ASP A 391 3.85 -23.89 4.22
C ASP A 391 2.94 -24.74 5.11
N ARG A 392 2.86 -26.04 4.80
CA ARG A 392 2.13 -26.97 5.65
C ARG A 392 2.89 -27.14 6.96
N PHE A 393 2.13 -27.25 8.06
CA PHE A 393 2.71 -27.71 9.30
C PHE A 393 3.09 -29.18 9.16
N GLU A 394 4.37 -29.49 9.37
CA GLU A 394 4.89 -30.83 9.46
C GLU A 394 5.29 -31.09 10.91
N LYS A 395 4.72 -32.15 11.52
CA LYS A 395 4.95 -32.48 12.93
C LYS A 395 6.43 -32.73 13.29
N ASN A 396 7.29 -32.99 12.29
CA ASN A 396 8.69 -33.41 12.46
C ASN A 396 9.69 -32.51 11.70
N ARG A 397 9.48 -31.19 11.63
CA ARG A 397 10.52 -30.30 11.10
C ARG A 397 11.66 -30.18 12.13
N PRO A 398 12.92 -30.56 11.82
CA PRO A 398 14.02 -30.35 12.74
C PRO A 398 14.24 -28.85 12.96
N PRO A 399 14.65 -28.42 14.17
CA PRO A 399 14.97 -27.02 14.43
C PRO A 399 16.11 -26.57 13.50
N GLU A 400 15.89 -25.47 12.80
CA GLU A 400 16.88 -24.79 11.96
C GLU A 400 17.96 -24.16 12.88
N ASN A 401 18.83 -24.98 13.48
CA ASN A 401 20.13 -24.60 14.09
C ASN A 401 20.88 -25.78 14.74
N SER A 402 20.97 -26.92 14.06
CA SER A 402 22.02 -27.90 14.35
C SER A 402 23.11 -27.80 13.29
N ILE A 403 24.07 -26.90 13.53
CA ILE A 403 25.41 -27.04 12.95
C ILE A 403 25.86 -28.46 13.31
N PRO A 404 26.25 -29.32 12.36
CA PRO A 404 26.75 -30.63 12.72
C PRO A 404 28.05 -30.42 13.49
N ASP A 405 28.00 -30.73 14.78
CA ASP A 405 29.14 -30.70 15.68
C ASP A 405 30.09 -31.80 15.21
N GLY A 406 30.97 -31.41 14.29
CA GLY A 406 32.03 -32.26 13.79
C GLY A 406 33.08 -32.39 14.86
N ARG A 407 32.87 -33.31 15.82
CA ARG A 407 33.97 -33.98 16.53
C ARG A 407 33.51 -35.13 17.42
N SER A 408 34.35 -36.17 17.35
CA SER A 408 34.47 -37.35 18.23
C SER A 408 33.46 -38.47 17.95
N GLY A 409 33.88 -39.72 17.74
CA GLY A 409 35.18 -40.35 17.90
C GLY A 409 35.11 -41.77 17.36
N LEU A 410 36.22 -42.31 16.85
CA LEU A 410 37.23 -43.04 17.62
C LEU A 410 37.02 -44.55 17.50
N ARG A 411 37.87 -45.21 16.71
CA ARG A 411 38.73 -46.36 17.09
C ARG A 411 39.09 -47.19 15.87
#